data_AF-A0A7X8WSQ5-F1
#
_entry.id   AF-A0A7X8WSQ5-F1
#
_cell.length_a   1.000
_cell.length_b   1.000
_cell.length_c   1.000
_cell.angle_alpha   90.00
_cell.angle_beta   90.00
_cell.angle_gamma   90.00
#
_symmetry.space_group_name_H-M   'P 1'
#
loop_
_entity.id
_entity.type
_entity.pdbx_description
1 polymer ?
#
loop_
_entity_poly.entity_id
_entity_poly.type
_entity_poly.pdbx_seq_one_letter_code
_entity_poly.pdbx_strand_id
1 'polypeptide(L)'
;DWGEGLAEGVCDVSPLNEAIVAPGTADKIEEARKKIVETDWDVFTGPLVDVNGKTVVAEGETFIEPASAPSWEYILEGIIVSEQD
;
A
#
# COMPACT_ATOMS: atom_id res chain seq x y z
N ASP A 1 3.83 -19.33 -6.12
CA ASP A 1 3.24 -17.99 -6.20
C ASP A 1 4.09 -17.10 -5.30
N TRP A 2 4.54 -15.94 -5.75
CA TRP A 2 5.35 -15.02 -4.93
C TRP A 2 4.46 -14.06 -4.10
N GLY A 3 3.18 -14.41 -3.90
CA GLY A 3 2.15 -13.56 -3.30
C GLY A 3 1.96 -13.71 -1.78
N GLU A 4 2.92 -14.27 -1.05
CA GLU A 4 2.85 -14.30 0.42
C GLU A 4 3.19 -12.92 1.01
N GLY A 5 2.50 -12.52 2.08
CA GLY A 5 2.59 -11.17 2.66
C GLY A 5 2.61 -11.14 4.18
N LEU A 6 1.95 -10.12 4.76
CA LEU A 6 1.91 -9.91 6.22
C LEU A 6 1.19 -11.05 6.95
N ALA A 7 0.17 -11.67 6.32
CA ALA A 7 -0.61 -12.75 6.94
C ALA A 7 0.20 -14.05 7.06
N GLU A 8 1.07 -14.32 6.07
CA GLU A 8 1.95 -15.49 6.02
C GLU A 8 3.29 -15.27 6.75
N GLY A 9 3.56 -14.03 7.18
CA GLY A 9 4.79 -13.66 7.90
C GLY A 9 6.03 -13.52 7.02
N VAL A 10 5.85 -13.32 5.70
CA VAL A 10 6.96 -13.13 4.74
C VAL A 10 7.48 -11.70 4.73
N CYS A 11 6.66 -10.74 5.15
CA CYS A 11 7.07 -9.36 5.41
C CYS A 11 6.61 -8.91 6.80
N ASP A 12 7.30 -7.92 7.37
CA ASP A 12 6.89 -7.31 8.64
C ASP A 12 7.46 -5.89 8.81
N VAL A 13 6.96 -5.16 9.80
CA VAL A 13 7.41 -3.81 10.18
C VAL A 13 8.42 -3.91 11.31
N SER A 14 9.60 -3.29 11.13
CA SER A 14 10.62 -3.22 12.18
C SER A 14 10.12 -2.45 13.43
N PRO A 15 10.73 -2.66 14.61
CA PRO A 15 10.37 -1.92 15.82
C PRO A 15 10.41 -0.40 15.64
N LEU A 16 9.47 0.31 16.29
CA LEU A 16 9.40 1.76 16.24
C LEU A 16 10.55 2.39 17.03
N ASN A 17 11.08 3.50 16.51
CA ASN A 17 12.03 4.32 17.25
C ASN A 17 11.27 5.20 18.26
N GLU A 18 11.24 4.76 19.52
CA GLU A 18 10.54 5.43 20.61
C GLU A 18 11.03 6.86 20.89
N ALA A 19 12.24 7.22 20.45
CA ALA A 19 12.78 8.56 20.66
C ALA A 19 12.15 9.64 19.74
N ILE A 20 11.58 9.23 18.61
CA ILE A 20 11.10 10.17 17.57
C ILE A 20 9.67 9.88 17.11
N VAL A 21 9.12 8.73 17.47
CA VAL A 21 7.78 8.34 17.03
C VAL A 21 6.74 9.30 17.61
N ALA A 22 5.81 9.74 16.76
CA ALA A 22 4.72 10.59 17.21
C ALA A 22 3.74 9.81 18.11
N PRO A 23 3.10 10.45 19.10
CA PRO A 23 2.06 9.82 19.90
C PRO A 23 0.94 9.23 19.02
N GLY A 24 0.53 8.00 19.29
CA GLY A 24 -0.54 7.31 18.57
C GLY A 24 -0.11 6.58 17.28
N THR A 25 1.16 6.70 16.84
CA THR A 25 1.64 5.99 15.64
C THR A 25 1.52 4.47 15.77
N ALA A 26 1.83 3.92 16.95
CA ALA A 26 1.75 2.47 17.19
C ALA A 26 0.32 1.94 16.99
N ASP A 27 -0.67 2.63 17.56
CA ASP A 27 -2.09 2.26 17.43
C ASP A 27 -2.56 2.33 15.97
N LYS A 28 -2.09 3.33 15.21
CA LYS A 28 -2.41 3.47 13.78
C LYS A 28 -1.77 2.41 12.90
N ILE A 29 -0.55 1.97 13.22
CA ILE A 29 0.09 0.85 12.52
C ILE A 29 -0.68 -0.45 12.79
N GLU A 30 -1.12 -0.68 14.03
CA GLU A 30 -1.90 -1.87 14.36
C GLU A 30 -3.28 -1.87 13.70
N GLU A 31 -3.95 -0.70 13.64
CA GLU A 31 -5.20 -0.53 12.89
C GLU A 31 -5.02 -0.89 11.40
N ALA A 32 -3.95 -0.40 10.78
CA ALA A 32 -3.62 -0.70 9.38
C ALA A 32 -3.26 -2.19 9.18
N ARG A 33 -2.48 -2.79 10.09
CA ARG A 33 -2.16 -4.22 10.05
C ARG A 33 -3.42 -5.06 10.10
N LYS A 34 -4.33 -4.80 11.04
CA LYS A 34 -5.60 -5.52 11.14
C LYS A 34 -6.44 -5.36 9.88
N LYS A 35 -6.50 -4.15 9.32
CA LYS A 35 -7.20 -3.93 8.05
C LYS A 35 -6.64 -4.81 6.93
N ILE A 36 -5.32 -4.93 6.81
CA ILE A 36 -4.67 -5.75 5.77
C ILE A 36 -4.83 -7.25 6.02
N VAL A 37 -4.71 -7.70 7.28
CA VAL A 37 -4.63 -9.13 7.62
C VAL A 37 -5.99 -9.76 7.92
N GLU A 38 -6.91 -9.01 8.51
CA GLU A 38 -8.21 -9.52 9.00
C GLU A 38 -9.37 -9.24 8.03
N THR A 39 -9.14 -8.50 6.94
CA THR A 39 -10.17 -8.16 5.94
C THR A 39 -9.68 -8.44 4.52
N ASP A 40 -10.60 -8.45 3.55
CA ASP A 40 -10.27 -8.63 2.12
C ASP A 40 -9.74 -7.32 1.46
N TRP A 41 -9.36 -6.32 2.26
CA TRP A 41 -8.87 -5.04 1.74
C TRP A 41 -7.41 -5.13 1.27
N ASP A 42 -7.17 -4.74 0.02
CA ASP A 42 -5.84 -4.61 -0.58
C ASP A 42 -5.41 -3.14 -0.66
N VAL A 43 -4.10 -2.88 -0.54
CA VAL A 43 -3.52 -1.52 -0.61
C VAL A 43 -3.75 -0.83 -1.96
N PHE A 44 -4.00 -1.59 -3.03
CA PHE A 44 -4.38 -1.11 -4.36
C PHE A 44 -5.91 -1.11 -4.59
N THR A 45 -6.70 -0.98 -3.52
CA THR A 45 -8.14 -0.72 -3.59
C THR A 45 -8.42 0.77 -3.76
N GLY A 46 -9.23 1.13 -4.75
CA GLY A 46 -9.55 2.50 -5.09
C GLY A 46 -10.49 3.21 -4.11
N PRO A 47 -10.64 4.54 -4.26
CA PRO A 47 -10.25 5.31 -5.44
C PRO A 47 -8.74 5.60 -5.47
N LEU A 48 -8.09 5.28 -6.59
CA LEU A 48 -6.70 5.64 -6.87
C LEU A 48 -6.63 6.54 -8.10
N VAL A 49 -5.96 7.68 -7.97
CA VAL A 49 -5.81 8.70 -9.00
C VAL A 49 -4.32 8.89 -9.30
N ASP A 50 -3.95 8.91 -10.58
CA ASP A 50 -2.58 9.12 -11.00
C ASP A 50 -2.17 10.61 -10.91
N VAL A 51 -0.87 10.89 -11.06
CA VAL A 51 -0.31 12.26 -11.06
C VAL A 51 -0.87 13.17 -12.16
N ASN A 52 -1.53 12.61 -13.18
CA ASN A 52 -2.18 13.38 -14.25
C ASN A 52 -3.67 13.62 -13.97
N GLY A 53 -4.18 13.20 -12.80
CA GLY A 53 -5.58 13.35 -12.40
C GLY A 53 -6.52 12.29 -12.98
N LYS A 54 -6.00 11.21 -13.57
CA LYS A 54 -6.82 10.11 -14.09
C LYS A 54 -7.08 9.10 -12.98
N THR A 55 -8.34 8.75 -12.75
CA THR A 55 -8.69 7.59 -11.91
C THR A 55 -8.19 6.30 -12.57
N VAL A 56 -7.30 5.58 -11.89
CA VAL A 56 -6.68 4.33 -12.37
C VAL A 56 -7.25 3.09 -11.69
N VAL A 57 -7.86 3.25 -10.51
CA VAL A 57 -8.71 2.23 -9.86
C VAL A 57 -9.94 2.94 -9.29
N ALA A 58 -11.13 2.48 -9.67
CA ALA A 58 -12.37 3.09 -9.22
C ALA A 58 -12.64 2.83 -7.73
N GLU A 59 -13.51 3.63 -7.12
CA GLU A 59 -13.89 3.46 -5.71
C GLU A 59 -14.47 2.05 -5.46
N GLY A 60 -13.89 1.35 -4.48
CA GLY A 60 -14.31 0.00 -4.10
C GLY A 60 -13.81 -1.13 -5.04
N GLU A 61 -13.14 -0.81 -6.14
CA GLU A 61 -12.46 -1.80 -6.97
C GLU A 61 -11.02 -2.02 -6.48
N THR A 62 -10.49 -3.22 -6.68
CA THR A 62 -9.10 -3.57 -6.36
C THR A 62 -8.37 -3.91 -7.65
N PHE A 63 -7.17 -3.37 -7.83
CA PHE A 63 -6.30 -3.78 -8.92
C PHE A 63 -5.82 -5.22 -8.72
N ILE A 64 -6.08 -6.08 -9.71
CA ILE A 64 -5.64 -7.47 -9.70
C ILE A 64 -4.57 -7.65 -10.77
N GLU A 65 -3.42 -8.18 -10.37
CA GLU A 65 -2.34 -8.47 -11.30
C GLU A 65 -2.80 -9.48 -12.37
N PRO A 66 -2.60 -9.18 -13.67
CA PRO A 66 -3.05 -10.05 -14.76
C PRO A 66 -2.21 -11.33 -14.88
N ALA A 67 -1.04 -11.38 -14.24
CA ALA A 67 -0.12 -12.51 -14.22
C ALA A 67 0.69 -12.52 -12.91
N SER A 68 1.53 -13.54 -12.71
CA SER A 68 2.39 -13.66 -11.52
C SER A 68 3.50 -12.59 -11.43
N ALA A 69 3.73 -11.83 -12.51
CA ALA A 69 4.73 -10.76 -12.54
C ALA A 69 4.06 -9.41 -12.25
N PRO A 70 4.65 -8.54 -11.40
CA PRO A 70 4.09 -7.22 -11.14
C PRO A 70 3.96 -6.39 -12.42
N SER A 71 2.80 -5.75 -12.61
CA SER A 71 2.48 -4.96 -13.80
C SER A 71 1.99 -3.54 -13.51
N TRP A 72 1.86 -3.16 -12.23
CA TRP A 72 1.48 -1.81 -11.84
C TRP A 72 2.45 -0.75 -12.40
N GLU A 73 1.93 0.17 -13.23
CA GLU A 73 2.73 1.18 -13.94
C GLU A 73 2.31 2.64 -13.64
N TYR A 74 1.35 2.84 -12.74
CA TYR A 74 0.82 4.17 -12.43
C TYR A 74 1.57 4.84 -11.27
N ILE A 75 1.90 6.11 -11.44
CA ILE A 75 2.40 6.96 -10.36
C ILE A 75 1.20 7.72 -9.78
N LEU A 76 0.90 7.48 -8.51
CA LEU A 76 -0.24 8.08 -7.82
C LEU A 76 -0.03 9.56 -7.49
N GLU A 77 -1.13 10.30 -7.40
CA GLU A 77 -1.13 11.69 -6.95
C GLU A 77 -0.40 11.86 -5.60
N GLY A 78 0.23 13.02 -5.41
CA GLY A 78 1.07 13.29 -4.23
C GLY A 78 2.53 12.83 -4.36
N ILE A 79 2.87 12.02 -5.36
CA ILE A 79 4.26 11.68 -5.70
C ILE A 79 4.85 12.76 -6.61
N ILE A 80 6.03 13.27 -6.24
CA ILE A 80 6.84 14.16 -7.09
C ILE A 80 7.89 13.32 -7.79
N VAL A 81 7.84 13.27 -9.12
CA VAL A 81 8.88 12.61 -9.93
C VAL A 81 9.99 13.62 -10.19
N SER A 82 11.12 13.46 -9.52
CA SER A 82 12.33 14.23 -9.81
C SER A 82 13.02 13.68 -11.06
N GLU A 83 13.54 14.56 -11.91
CA GLU A 83 14.46 14.15 -12.98
C GLU A 83 15.68 13.45 -12.35
N GLN A 84 16.07 12.31 -12.92
CA GLN A 84 17.34 11.66 -12.58
C GLN A 84 18.36 12.16 -13.60
N ASP A 85 19.37 12.91 -13.13
CA ASP A 85 20.52 13.35 -13.93
C ASP A 85 21.42 12.16 -14.36
#